data_AF-A0A4Q3EB17-F1
#
_entry.id   AF-A0A4Q3EB17-F1
#
_cell.length_a   1.000
_cell.length_b   1.000
_cell.length_c   1.000
_cell.angle_alpha   90.00
_cell.angle_beta   90.00
_cell.angle_gamma   90.00
#
_symmetry.space_group_name_H-M   'P 1'
#
loop_
_entity.id
_entity.type
_entity.pdbx_description
1 polymer ?
#
loop_
_entity_poly.entity_id
_entity_poly.type
_entity_poly.pdbx_seq_one_letter_code
_entity_poly.pdbx_strand_id
1 'polypeptide(L)'
;MKNIGYFILSLLMLVLTACDKKNSDVVTPKTGDAFPQIINFSDEGDGAVEDEDKFSFKLTLADRVDPDGKSLEGRIVPLKATARVSFEITDFEGFIKLSDYIKEAKGFYEIDDCTTSEDTGVDLHLVYDAATGKGSVDFPAGVEEIEIEFETDADLFDDHILNTAARKLEIKLTLVDANGQKVVVNAANKFEYEVFDDEAIYGKYELDVDDAAQFEKFIELFGLVNEDIKGLKAADVDEINIEFEYGEFKA
;
A
#
# COMPACT_ATOMS: atom_id res chain seq x y z
N MET A 1 59.68 -31.55 60.60
CA MET A 1 59.15 -30.60 61.61
C MET A 1 58.23 -29.61 60.91
N LYS A 2 57.00 -29.44 61.44
CA LYS A 2 56.09 -28.28 61.39
C LYS A 2 55.94 -27.43 60.11
N ASN A 3 54.73 -27.50 59.53
CA ASN A 3 53.71 -26.44 59.38
C ASN A 3 54.08 -24.99 58.97
N ILE A 4 53.20 -24.46 58.11
CA ILE A 4 52.83 -23.06 57.82
C ILE A 4 53.62 -22.44 56.63
N GLY A 5 53.01 -21.88 55.60
CA GLY A 5 51.62 -21.44 55.45
C GLY A 5 51.19 -21.27 54.00
N TYR A 6 49.96 -21.70 53.76
CA TYR A 6 49.07 -21.15 52.75
C TYR A 6 48.81 -19.68 53.09
N PHE A 7 49.18 -18.76 52.21
CA PHE A 7 48.49 -17.48 51.97
C PHE A 7 49.26 -16.82 50.81
N ILE A 8 48.55 -16.16 49.88
CA ILE A 8 49.08 -15.57 48.64
C ILE A 8 49.17 -16.56 47.46
N LEU A 9 48.06 -17.24 47.15
CA LEU A 9 47.81 -17.73 45.80
C LEU A 9 46.31 -17.63 45.49
N SER A 10 45.71 -16.50 45.83
CA SER A 10 44.26 -16.29 45.78
C SER A 10 43.86 -14.94 45.16
N LEU A 11 44.60 -14.45 44.15
CA LEU A 11 44.17 -13.23 43.46
C LEU A 11 44.70 -13.02 42.03
N LEU A 12 44.96 -14.07 41.25
CA LEU A 12 45.28 -13.86 39.83
C LEU A 12 44.95 -15.07 38.93
N MET A 13 43.69 -15.49 38.96
CA MET A 13 43.07 -16.16 37.81
C MET A 13 41.62 -15.70 37.74
N LEU A 14 41.43 -14.42 37.40
CA LEU A 14 40.27 -13.99 36.63
C LEU A 14 40.38 -14.67 35.27
N VAL A 15 40.00 -15.94 35.22
CA VAL A 15 39.68 -16.61 33.97
C VAL A 15 38.54 -15.80 33.39
N LEU A 16 38.83 -15.14 32.29
CA LEU A 16 37.88 -14.60 31.33
C LEU A 16 36.96 -15.74 30.87
N THR A 17 35.99 -16.12 31.70
CA THR A 17 34.74 -16.67 31.20
C THR A 17 33.98 -15.47 30.68
N ALA A 18 34.38 -15.00 29.50
CA ALA A 18 33.41 -14.42 28.60
C ALA A 18 32.39 -15.54 28.38
N CYS A 19 31.31 -15.50 29.16
CA CYS A 19 30.09 -16.18 28.81
C CYS A 19 29.65 -15.52 27.50
N ASP A 20 30.16 -16.02 26.38
CA ASP A 20 29.37 -16.03 25.16
C ASP A 20 28.13 -16.85 25.54
N LYS A 21 27.12 -16.12 25.99
CA LYS A 21 25.74 -16.59 26.02
C LYS A 21 25.39 -16.82 24.55
N LYS A 22 25.83 -17.95 23.99
CA LYS A 22 25.25 -18.48 22.77
C LYS A 22 23.78 -18.64 23.12
N ASN A 23 22.98 -17.72 22.60
CA ASN A 23 21.55 -17.74 22.75
C ASN A 23 21.08 -19.04 22.09
N SER A 24 20.79 -20.06 22.89
CA SER A 24 20.37 -21.39 22.44
C SER A 24 19.01 -21.35 21.73
N ASP A 25 18.34 -20.20 21.78
CA ASP A 25 17.07 -19.94 21.13
C ASP A 25 17.23 -19.38 19.71
N VAL A 26 18.46 -19.17 19.23
CA VAL A 26 18.68 -18.91 17.80
C VAL A 26 18.57 -20.26 17.07
N VAL A 27 17.34 -20.57 16.68
CA VAL A 27 17.04 -21.66 15.74
C VAL A 27 17.89 -21.40 14.50
N THR A 28 18.88 -22.24 14.24
CA THR A 28 19.58 -22.23 12.95
C THR A 28 18.51 -22.42 11.88
N PRO A 29 18.28 -21.45 10.98
CA PRO A 29 17.23 -21.58 9.98
C PRO A 29 17.49 -22.87 9.21
N LYS A 30 16.54 -23.80 9.26
CA LYS A 30 16.57 -24.98 8.41
C LYS A 30 16.59 -24.43 6.99
N THR A 31 17.70 -24.64 6.28
CA THR A 31 17.92 -24.45 4.83
C THR A 31 16.76 -23.78 4.10
N GLY A 32 16.97 -22.59 3.50
CA GLY A 32 15.94 -21.73 2.88
C GLY A 32 14.93 -22.40 1.95
N ASP A 33 15.20 -23.61 1.45
CA ASP A 33 14.27 -24.45 0.68
C ASP A 33 13.08 -25.02 1.50
N ALA A 34 13.09 -24.90 2.82
CA ALA A 34 12.08 -25.52 3.69
C ALA A 34 10.95 -24.58 4.14
N PHE A 35 11.14 -23.27 4.07
CA PHE A 35 10.12 -22.28 4.44
C PHE A 35 9.18 -22.02 3.25
N PRO A 36 7.85 -22.06 3.45
CA PRO A 36 6.92 -21.66 2.40
C PRO A 36 7.07 -20.16 2.16
N GLN A 37 7.23 -19.76 0.91
CA GLN A 37 7.15 -18.37 0.48
C GLN A 37 5.69 -17.91 0.58
N ILE A 38 5.44 -16.78 1.23
CA ILE A 38 4.09 -16.22 1.37
C ILE A 38 3.91 -15.06 0.39
N ILE A 39 2.90 -15.16 -0.46
CA ILE A 39 2.40 -14.05 -1.30
C ILE A 39 1.29 -13.33 -0.54
N ASN A 40 1.37 -12.01 -0.49
CA ASN A 40 0.46 -11.13 0.23
C ASN A 40 0.24 -9.83 -0.55
N PHE A 41 -0.83 -9.11 -0.22
CA PHE A 41 -0.94 -7.71 -0.62
C PHE A 41 0.20 -6.90 0.00
N SER A 42 0.73 -5.93 -0.74
CA SER A 42 1.73 -4.98 -0.22
C SER A 42 1.08 -4.01 0.77
N ASP A 43 -0.17 -3.63 0.50
CA ASP A 43 -0.96 -2.68 1.29
C ASP A 43 -2.35 -3.25 1.65
N GLU A 44 -3.02 -2.61 2.62
CA GLU A 44 -4.33 -3.06 3.13
C GLU A 44 -5.52 -2.42 2.40
N GLY A 45 -5.28 -1.36 1.63
CA GLY A 45 -6.33 -0.69 0.87
C GLY A 45 -5.83 0.58 0.16
N ASP A 46 -6.71 1.14 -0.64
CA ASP A 46 -6.53 2.39 -1.38
C ASP A 46 -7.88 3.08 -1.59
N GLY A 47 -7.90 4.30 -2.11
CA GLY A 47 -9.14 4.93 -2.53
C GLY A 47 -8.90 6.07 -3.51
N ALA A 48 -9.84 6.22 -4.44
CA ALA A 48 -9.76 7.21 -5.50
C ALA A 48 -11.08 7.95 -5.65
N VAL A 49 -11.02 9.14 -6.26
CA VAL A 49 -12.22 9.91 -6.60
C VAL A 49 -12.99 9.20 -7.73
N GLU A 50 -14.29 9.45 -7.80
CA GLU A 50 -15.18 8.68 -8.66
C GLU A 50 -14.97 8.87 -10.17
N ASP A 51 -14.29 9.94 -10.57
CA ASP A 51 -13.88 10.26 -11.93
C ASP A 51 -12.47 9.72 -12.30
N GLU A 52 -11.81 9.00 -11.39
CA GLU A 52 -10.55 8.32 -11.71
C GLU A 52 -10.78 7.16 -12.67
N ASP A 53 -9.88 7.06 -13.65
CA ASP A 53 -9.97 6.07 -14.72
C ASP A 53 -9.30 4.74 -14.36
N LYS A 54 -8.63 4.67 -13.21
CA LYS A 54 -7.85 3.51 -12.77
C LYS A 54 -7.76 3.38 -11.24
N PHE A 55 -7.57 2.14 -10.78
CA PHE A 55 -7.01 1.84 -9.46
C PHE A 55 -6.16 0.58 -9.51
N SER A 56 -5.29 0.35 -8.54
CA SER A 56 -4.43 -0.83 -8.53
C SER A 56 -4.24 -1.44 -7.15
N PHE A 57 -3.73 -2.66 -7.11
CA PHE A 57 -3.22 -3.28 -5.89
C PHE A 57 -1.92 -4.05 -6.19
N LYS A 58 -1.06 -4.15 -5.18
CA LYS A 58 0.27 -4.78 -5.31
C LYS A 58 0.34 -6.11 -4.56
N LEU A 59 1.03 -7.08 -5.16
CA LEU A 59 1.34 -8.37 -4.57
C LEU A 59 2.83 -8.52 -4.38
N THR A 60 3.25 -8.83 -3.16
CA THR A 60 4.66 -8.97 -2.78
C THR A 60 4.93 -10.32 -2.09
N LEU A 61 6.20 -10.61 -1.86
CA LEU A 61 6.68 -11.76 -1.09
C LEU A 61 7.02 -11.32 0.34
N ALA A 62 6.30 -11.83 1.34
CA ALA A 62 6.47 -11.43 2.74
C ALA A 62 7.82 -11.85 3.35
N ASP A 63 8.40 -12.96 2.88
CA ASP A 63 9.54 -13.59 3.55
C ASP A 63 10.86 -12.92 3.19
N ARG A 64 11.37 -12.13 4.14
CA ARG A 64 12.73 -11.60 4.09
C ARG A 64 13.68 -12.51 4.85
N VAL A 65 14.67 -13.07 4.15
CA VAL A 65 15.73 -13.90 4.74
C VAL A 65 17.06 -13.22 4.49
N ASP A 66 17.93 -13.21 5.49
CA ASP A 66 19.33 -12.82 5.31
C ASP A 66 20.21 -14.07 5.13
N PRO A 67 20.40 -14.56 3.89
CA PRO A 67 21.20 -15.76 3.65
C PRO A 67 22.69 -15.57 4.01
N ASP A 68 23.17 -14.33 4.06
CA ASP A 68 24.58 -13.99 4.31
C ASP A 68 24.88 -13.56 5.75
N GLY A 69 23.85 -13.32 6.58
CA GLY A 69 24.00 -12.88 7.97
C GLY A 69 24.55 -11.45 8.13
N LYS A 70 24.37 -10.59 7.13
CA LYS A 70 24.90 -9.21 7.07
C LYS A 70 23.86 -8.10 7.25
N SER A 71 22.56 -8.36 7.14
CA SER A 71 21.47 -7.38 7.21
C SER A 71 20.37 -7.81 8.17
N LEU A 72 20.05 -6.95 9.15
CA LEU A 72 18.95 -7.18 10.11
C LEU A 72 17.57 -7.18 9.44
N GLU A 73 17.44 -6.56 8.27
CA GLU A 73 16.16 -6.43 7.55
C GLU A 73 15.86 -7.61 6.62
N GLY A 74 16.83 -8.52 6.41
CA GLY A 74 16.72 -9.59 5.42
C GLY A 74 16.67 -9.08 3.97
N ARG A 75 16.62 -9.99 3.01
CA ARG A 75 16.33 -9.73 1.60
C ARG A 75 15.13 -10.57 1.19
N ILE A 76 14.28 -10.03 0.32
CA ILE A 76 13.24 -10.83 -0.32
C ILE A 76 13.95 -11.92 -1.13
N VAL A 77 13.44 -13.14 -1.06
CA VAL A 77 13.94 -14.26 -1.85
C VAL A 77 12.95 -14.47 -2.99
N PRO A 78 13.29 -14.11 -4.24
CA PRO A 78 12.35 -14.24 -5.35
C PRO A 78 11.94 -15.69 -5.60
N LEU A 79 10.79 -15.85 -6.26
CA LEU A 79 10.32 -17.16 -6.70
C LEU A 79 11.31 -17.81 -7.68
N LYS A 80 11.47 -19.13 -7.58
CA LYS A 80 12.38 -19.90 -8.47
C LYS A 80 11.73 -20.28 -9.80
N ALA A 81 10.40 -20.33 -9.83
CA ALA A 81 9.60 -20.53 -11.03
C ALA A 81 8.32 -19.67 -10.94
N THR A 82 7.72 -19.34 -12.07
CA THR A 82 6.45 -18.63 -12.13
C THR A 82 5.36 -19.38 -11.35
N ALA A 83 4.58 -18.64 -10.56
CA ALA A 83 3.44 -19.16 -9.82
C ALA A 83 2.18 -18.42 -10.27
N ARG A 84 1.04 -19.11 -10.41
CA ARG A 84 -0.23 -18.47 -10.74
C ARG A 84 -0.99 -18.14 -9.47
N VAL A 85 -1.23 -16.86 -9.24
CA VAL A 85 -1.97 -16.36 -8.09
C VAL A 85 -3.41 -16.08 -8.52
N SER A 86 -4.39 -16.56 -7.77
CA SER A 86 -5.81 -16.31 -8.01
C SER A 86 -6.35 -15.33 -6.97
N PHE A 87 -7.21 -14.41 -7.41
CA PHE A 87 -7.86 -13.42 -6.58
C PHE A 87 -9.36 -13.32 -6.89
N GLU A 88 -10.12 -12.74 -5.99
CA GLU A 88 -11.56 -12.52 -6.12
C GLU A 88 -11.95 -11.17 -5.53
N ILE A 89 -12.68 -10.38 -6.30
CA ILE A 89 -13.38 -9.19 -5.82
C ILE A 89 -14.66 -9.65 -5.12
N THR A 90 -14.83 -9.18 -3.89
CA THR A 90 -15.87 -9.57 -2.95
C THR A 90 -16.43 -8.33 -2.25
N ASP A 91 -17.53 -8.52 -1.52
CA ASP A 91 -18.09 -7.52 -0.60
C ASP A 91 -18.21 -6.11 -1.20
N PHE A 92 -18.63 -6.01 -2.48
CA PHE A 92 -18.80 -4.74 -3.17
C PHE A 92 -20.13 -4.08 -2.81
N GLU A 93 -20.09 -2.79 -2.50
CA GLU A 93 -21.21 -1.95 -2.10
C GLU A 93 -21.30 -0.71 -2.98
N GLY A 94 -22.51 -0.25 -3.28
CA GLY A 94 -22.72 0.92 -4.15
C GLY A 94 -22.65 0.64 -5.66
N PHE A 95 -22.32 -0.60 -6.08
CA PHE A 95 -22.29 -1.02 -7.49
C PHE A 95 -23.47 -1.94 -7.83
N ILE A 96 -24.07 -1.75 -9.01
CA ILE A 96 -25.10 -2.68 -9.52
C ILE A 96 -24.43 -3.97 -10.03
N LYS A 97 -23.34 -3.82 -10.78
CA LYS A 97 -22.46 -4.91 -11.24
C LYS A 97 -21.04 -4.39 -11.33
N LEU A 98 -20.06 -5.26 -11.03
CA LEU A 98 -18.65 -4.93 -11.21
C LEU A 98 -18.32 -4.60 -12.66
N SER A 99 -18.93 -5.27 -13.64
CA SER A 99 -18.72 -5.01 -15.07
C SER A 99 -19.19 -3.64 -15.56
N ASP A 100 -20.03 -2.95 -14.77
CA ASP A 100 -20.48 -1.61 -15.12
C ASP A 100 -19.40 -0.58 -14.72
N TYR A 101 -18.53 -0.91 -13.77
CA TYR A 101 -17.45 -0.04 -13.28
C TYR A 101 -16.07 -0.46 -13.76
N ILE A 102 -15.71 -1.75 -13.68
CA ILE A 102 -14.40 -2.27 -14.08
C ILE A 102 -14.46 -2.73 -15.54
N LYS A 103 -13.71 -2.04 -16.40
CA LYS A 103 -13.66 -2.28 -17.86
C LYS A 103 -12.64 -3.36 -18.23
N GLU A 104 -11.43 -3.21 -17.73
CA GLU A 104 -10.32 -4.13 -17.99
C GLU A 104 -9.38 -4.23 -16.79
N ALA A 105 -8.46 -5.21 -16.85
CA ALA A 105 -7.44 -5.42 -15.84
C ALA A 105 -6.12 -5.78 -16.52
N LYS A 106 -5.01 -5.25 -16.00
CA LYS A 106 -3.65 -5.53 -16.47
C LYS A 106 -2.73 -5.80 -15.29
N GLY A 107 -1.66 -6.55 -15.56
CA GLY A 107 -0.65 -6.83 -14.56
C GLY A 107 0.73 -6.44 -15.07
N PHE A 108 1.54 -5.83 -14.22
CA PHE A 108 2.93 -5.48 -14.55
C PHE A 108 3.84 -5.60 -13.33
N TYR A 109 5.15 -5.46 -13.55
CA TYR A 109 6.13 -5.25 -12.49
C TYR A 109 7.11 -4.16 -12.89
N GLU A 110 7.62 -3.44 -11.91
CA GLU A 110 8.66 -2.43 -12.11
C GLU A 110 10.01 -3.11 -12.38
N ILE A 111 10.73 -2.65 -13.40
CA ILE A 111 12.11 -3.09 -13.71
C ILE A 111 13.10 -2.09 -13.12
N ASP A 112 12.80 -0.79 -13.27
CA ASP A 112 13.50 0.34 -12.66
C ASP A 112 12.54 1.53 -12.52
N ASP A 113 13.02 2.62 -11.92
CA ASP A 113 12.26 3.85 -11.62
C ASP A 113 11.56 4.48 -12.83
N CYS A 114 11.86 4.06 -14.07
CA CYS A 114 11.31 4.64 -15.29
C CYS A 114 10.76 3.60 -16.27
N THR A 115 10.79 2.31 -15.93
CA THR A 115 10.50 1.22 -16.86
C THR A 115 9.70 0.11 -16.20
N THR A 116 8.58 -0.26 -16.81
CA THR A 116 7.78 -1.43 -16.40
C THR A 116 8.00 -2.62 -17.34
N SER A 117 7.50 -3.78 -16.94
CA SER A 117 7.45 -4.97 -17.81
C SER A 117 6.72 -4.69 -19.13
N GLU A 118 5.68 -3.86 -19.11
CA GLU A 118 4.91 -3.48 -20.29
C GLU A 118 5.74 -2.68 -21.30
N ASP A 119 6.56 -1.73 -20.84
CA ASP A 119 7.45 -0.93 -21.72
C ASP A 119 8.44 -1.82 -22.50
N THR A 120 8.78 -2.97 -21.92
CA THR A 120 9.68 -3.96 -22.52
C THR A 120 8.95 -5.04 -23.33
N GLY A 121 7.62 -4.97 -23.43
CA GLY A 121 6.78 -5.92 -24.14
C GLY A 121 6.57 -7.25 -23.39
N VAL A 122 6.80 -7.26 -22.07
CA VAL A 122 6.50 -8.39 -21.19
C VAL A 122 5.13 -8.18 -20.57
N ASP A 123 4.14 -8.88 -21.11
CA ASP A 123 2.78 -8.94 -20.60
C ASP A 123 2.68 -10.01 -19.50
N LEU A 124 2.26 -9.61 -18.29
CA LEU A 124 1.90 -10.59 -17.28
C LEU A 124 0.57 -11.20 -17.67
N HIS A 125 0.55 -12.52 -17.86
CA HIS A 125 -0.67 -13.22 -18.21
C HIS A 125 -1.69 -13.12 -17.06
N LEU A 126 -2.54 -12.10 -17.17
CA LEU A 126 -3.64 -11.80 -16.28
C LEU A 126 -4.96 -12.15 -17.00
N VAL A 127 -5.82 -12.83 -16.27
CA VAL A 127 -7.19 -13.14 -16.70
C VAL A 127 -8.12 -12.64 -15.62
N TYR A 128 -9.09 -11.81 -15.99
CA TYR A 128 -10.12 -11.31 -15.08
C TYR A 128 -11.50 -11.45 -15.72
N ASP A 129 -12.47 -11.88 -14.93
CA ASP A 129 -13.87 -11.98 -15.31
C ASP A 129 -14.71 -11.02 -14.47
N ALA A 130 -15.07 -9.87 -15.06
CA ALA A 130 -15.87 -8.84 -14.41
C ALA A 130 -17.29 -9.30 -14.03
N ALA A 131 -17.81 -10.39 -14.62
CA ALA A 131 -19.11 -10.93 -14.24
C ALA A 131 -19.05 -11.70 -12.91
N THR A 132 -17.92 -12.34 -12.60
CA THR A 132 -17.74 -13.13 -11.39
C THR A 132 -16.82 -12.49 -10.36
N GLY A 133 -16.09 -11.44 -10.73
CA GLY A 133 -15.07 -10.79 -9.90
C GLY A 133 -13.80 -11.62 -9.74
N LYS A 134 -13.65 -12.73 -10.48
CA LYS A 134 -12.53 -13.66 -10.32
C LYS A 134 -11.42 -13.34 -11.30
N GLY A 135 -10.19 -13.37 -10.81
CA GLY A 135 -9.02 -13.23 -11.65
C GLY A 135 -7.86 -14.12 -11.26
N SER A 136 -6.89 -14.20 -12.15
CA SER A 136 -5.61 -14.86 -11.91
C SER A 136 -4.49 -14.17 -12.67
N VAL A 137 -3.30 -14.09 -12.06
CA VAL A 137 -2.11 -13.49 -12.65
C VAL A 137 -0.89 -14.40 -12.46
N ASP A 138 -0.03 -14.46 -13.46
CA ASP A 138 1.25 -15.17 -13.38
C ASP A 138 2.31 -14.30 -12.69
N PHE A 139 2.69 -14.65 -11.47
CA PHE A 139 3.78 -14.04 -10.70
C PHE A 139 5.12 -14.62 -11.18
N PRO A 140 5.97 -13.86 -11.89
CA PRO A 140 7.17 -14.41 -12.53
C PRO A 140 8.27 -14.84 -11.54
N ALA A 141 9.13 -15.75 -11.99
CA ALA A 141 10.37 -16.05 -11.26
C ALA A 141 11.31 -14.83 -11.25
N GLY A 142 12.00 -14.60 -10.14
CA GLY A 142 12.97 -13.51 -10.03
C GLY A 142 12.37 -12.12 -9.77
N VAL A 143 11.04 -11.99 -9.75
CA VAL A 143 10.32 -10.75 -9.43
C VAL A 143 9.95 -10.74 -7.94
N GLU A 144 9.99 -9.56 -7.32
CA GLU A 144 9.69 -9.39 -5.89
C GLU A 144 8.27 -8.85 -5.65
N GLU A 145 7.75 -8.07 -6.60
CA GLU A 145 6.44 -7.43 -6.54
C GLU A 145 5.81 -7.37 -7.93
N ILE A 146 4.50 -7.58 -8.01
CA ILE A 146 3.69 -7.30 -9.20
C ILE A 146 2.53 -6.39 -8.82
N GLU A 147 2.10 -5.56 -9.75
CA GLU A 147 0.96 -4.66 -9.61
C GLU A 147 -0.15 -5.10 -10.56
N ILE A 148 -1.40 -5.07 -10.07
CA ILE A 148 -2.60 -5.33 -10.85
C ILE A 148 -3.41 -4.05 -10.90
N GLU A 149 -3.52 -3.47 -12.08
CA GLU A 149 -4.28 -2.24 -12.37
C GLU A 149 -5.61 -2.62 -13.03
N PHE A 150 -6.68 -1.99 -12.58
CA PHE A 150 -8.00 -2.04 -13.20
C PHE A 150 -8.32 -0.71 -13.85
N GLU A 151 -8.77 -0.73 -15.11
CA GLU A 151 -9.38 0.44 -15.75
C GLU A 151 -10.85 0.53 -15.32
N THR A 152 -11.27 1.73 -14.93
CA THR A 152 -12.60 2.03 -14.41
C THR A 152 -13.42 2.91 -15.36
N ASP A 153 -14.73 2.96 -15.11
CA ASP A 153 -15.65 3.87 -15.77
C ASP A 153 -15.82 5.16 -14.97
N ALA A 154 -14.98 6.15 -15.25
CA ALA A 154 -15.03 7.50 -14.66
C ALA A 154 -16.40 8.17 -14.81
N ASP A 155 -17.11 7.91 -15.91
CA ASP A 155 -18.42 8.53 -16.20
C ASP A 155 -19.57 7.85 -15.42
N LEU A 156 -19.34 6.73 -14.72
CA LEU A 156 -20.43 5.95 -14.12
C LEU A 156 -21.10 6.68 -12.97
N PHE A 157 -20.33 7.47 -12.22
CA PHE A 157 -20.78 8.13 -11.00
C PHE A 157 -20.74 9.65 -11.06
N ASP A 158 -19.98 10.25 -11.98
CA ASP A 158 -19.90 11.71 -12.22
C ASP A 158 -21.28 12.31 -12.61
N ASP A 159 -22.09 12.67 -11.61
CA ASP A 159 -23.46 13.15 -11.80
C ASP A 159 -23.80 14.47 -11.09
N HIS A 160 -22.82 15.12 -10.45
CA HIS A 160 -22.98 16.34 -9.65
C HIS A 160 -23.98 16.22 -8.49
N ILE A 161 -24.22 15.00 -8.00
CA ILE A 161 -25.16 14.72 -6.92
C ILE A 161 -24.43 13.92 -5.84
N LEU A 162 -24.21 14.60 -4.71
CA LEU A 162 -23.70 13.98 -3.49
C LEU A 162 -24.42 12.67 -3.15
N ASN A 163 -23.69 11.58 -3.29
CA ASN A 163 -24.03 10.25 -2.85
C ASN A 163 -23.71 10.11 -1.36
N THR A 164 -24.70 9.62 -0.62
CA THR A 164 -24.60 9.44 0.84
C THR A 164 -24.29 7.99 1.23
N ALA A 165 -24.26 7.07 0.27
CA ALA A 165 -23.90 5.68 0.48
C ALA A 165 -22.43 5.43 0.13
N ALA A 166 -21.74 4.61 0.92
CA ALA A 166 -20.38 4.19 0.61
C ALA A 166 -20.35 3.39 -0.70
N ARG A 167 -19.32 3.62 -1.52
CA ARG A 167 -18.99 2.84 -2.71
C ARG A 167 -17.63 2.19 -2.46
N LYS A 168 -17.59 0.86 -2.40
CA LYS A 168 -16.34 0.14 -2.10
C LYS A 168 -16.32 -1.30 -2.59
N LEU A 169 -15.13 -1.89 -2.70
CA LEU A 169 -14.91 -3.30 -3.02
C LEU A 169 -13.77 -3.89 -2.19
N GLU A 170 -13.81 -5.19 -1.95
CA GLU A 170 -12.72 -5.91 -1.27
C GLU A 170 -12.10 -6.95 -2.20
N ILE A 171 -10.77 -7.00 -2.27
CA ILE A 171 -10.02 -8.01 -3.03
C ILE A 171 -9.40 -9.02 -2.07
N LYS A 172 -9.54 -10.30 -2.39
CA LYS A 172 -9.00 -11.42 -1.61
C LYS A 172 -8.15 -12.34 -2.46
N LEU A 173 -7.02 -12.79 -1.92
CA LEU A 173 -6.24 -13.87 -2.52
C LEU A 173 -6.90 -15.22 -2.17
N THR A 174 -7.10 -16.07 -3.16
CA THR A 174 -7.87 -17.31 -3.01
C THR A 174 -7.02 -18.57 -3.10
N LEU A 175 -6.11 -18.62 -4.09
CA LEU A 175 -5.30 -19.81 -4.39
C LEU A 175 -3.96 -19.40 -5.02
N VAL A 176 -2.95 -20.27 -4.87
CA VAL A 176 -1.75 -20.23 -5.71
C VAL A 176 -1.47 -21.61 -6.30
N ASP A 177 -1.24 -21.66 -7.61
CA ASP A 177 -0.58 -22.79 -8.27
C ASP A 177 0.92 -22.53 -8.28
N ALA A 178 1.62 -23.18 -7.34
CA ALA A 178 3.03 -22.93 -7.07
C ALA A 178 3.99 -23.70 -8.02
N ASN A 179 3.48 -24.46 -8.99
CA ASN A 179 4.27 -25.25 -9.94
C ASN A 179 5.36 -26.12 -9.25
N GLY A 180 4.97 -26.81 -8.17
CA GLY A 180 5.88 -27.68 -7.40
C GLY A 180 6.78 -26.98 -6.37
N GLN A 181 6.68 -25.66 -6.22
CA GLN A 181 7.33 -24.90 -5.15
C GLN A 181 6.48 -24.90 -3.87
N LYS A 182 7.10 -24.55 -2.74
CA LYS A 182 6.37 -24.25 -1.50
C LYS A 182 6.04 -22.76 -1.48
N VAL A 183 4.94 -22.40 -2.13
CA VAL A 183 4.39 -21.03 -2.13
C VAL A 183 2.95 -21.10 -1.63
N VAL A 184 2.56 -20.16 -0.78
CA VAL A 184 1.19 -20.02 -0.28
C VAL A 184 0.75 -18.58 -0.43
N VAL A 185 -0.56 -18.36 -0.55
CA VAL A 185 -1.14 -17.01 -0.46
C VAL A 185 -1.66 -16.77 0.94
N ASN A 186 -1.52 -15.56 1.44
CA ASN A 186 -2.19 -15.14 2.67
C ASN A 186 -3.66 -14.79 2.37
N ALA A 187 -4.52 -15.81 2.40
CA ALA A 187 -5.96 -15.65 2.18
C ALA A 187 -6.72 -15.00 3.35
N ALA A 188 -6.04 -14.64 4.44
CA ALA A 188 -6.66 -13.95 5.57
C ALA A 188 -6.70 -12.43 5.36
N ASN A 189 -5.75 -11.89 4.60
CA ASN A 189 -5.70 -10.46 4.29
C ASN A 189 -6.65 -10.12 3.15
N LYS A 190 -7.09 -8.86 3.16
CA LYS A 190 -7.91 -8.27 2.13
C LYS A 190 -7.32 -6.92 1.76
N PHE A 191 -7.57 -6.49 0.54
CA PHE A 191 -7.34 -5.14 0.09
C PHE A 191 -8.70 -4.46 -0.08
N GLU A 192 -8.93 -3.33 0.58
CA GLU A 192 -10.17 -2.56 0.47
C GLU A 192 -9.96 -1.35 -0.44
N TYR A 193 -10.81 -1.19 -1.44
CA TYR A 193 -10.82 -0.01 -2.32
C TYR A 193 -12.09 0.79 -2.12
N GLU A 194 -11.96 2.07 -1.82
CA GLU A 194 -13.07 3.01 -1.66
C GLU A 194 -13.15 3.99 -2.85
N VAL A 195 -14.36 4.23 -3.36
CA VAL A 195 -14.63 5.24 -4.37
C VAL A 195 -15.26 6.44 -3.67
N PHE A 196 -14.55 7.56 -3.71
CA PHE A 196 -14.98 8.80 -3.08
C PHE A 196 -15.76 9.66 -4.05
N ASP A 197 -16.91 10.11 -3.58
CA ASP A 197 -17.72 11.12 -4.24
C ASP A 197 -17.01 12.48 -4.10
N ASP A 198 -16.68 13.10 -5.23
CA ASP A 198 -15.91 14.34 -5.29
C ASP A 198 -16.74 15.55 -4.79
N GLU A 199 -18.07 15.52 -4.93
CA GLU A 199 -18.96 16.46 -4.24
C GLU A 199 -18.89 16.36 -2.72
N ALA A 200 -18.50 15.21 -2.16
CA ALA A 200 -18.23 15.04 -0.72
C ALA A 200 -16.83 15.52 -0.31
N ILE A 201 -15.89 15.54 -1.25
CA ILE A 201 -14.50 16.00 -1.03
C ILE A 201 -14.41 17.53 -1.16
N TYR A 202 -15.45 18.17 -1.70
CA TYR A 202 -15.51 19.60 -1.92
C TYR A 202 -15.98 20.40 -0.69
N GLY A 203 -15.16 21.34 -0.24
CA GLY A 203 -15.54 22.34 0.76
C GLY A 203 -15.63 23.73 0.15
N LYS A 204 -16.83 24.18 -0.27
CA LYS A 204 -17.03 25.58 -0.68
C LYS A 204 -17.39 26.44 0.53
N TYR A 205 -16.50 27.36 0.90
CA TYR A 205 -16.77 28.37 1.93
C TYR A 205 -17.02 29.72 1.26
N GLU A 206 -18.27 30.17 1.29
CA GLU A 206 -18.67 31.51 0.87
C GLU A 206 -18.55 32.45 2.08
N LEU A 207 -17.71 33.48 1.96
CA LEU A 207 -17.56 34.50 2.99
C LEU A 207 -18.62 35.57 2.78
N ASP A 208 -19.45 35.84 3.79
CA ASP A 208 -20.33 37.00 3.78
C ASP A 208 -19.51 38.28 3.91
N VAL A 209 -19.32 38.99 2.79
CA VAL A 209 -18.55 40.24 2.72
C VAL A 209 -19.23 41.40 3.45
N ASP A 210 -20.53 41.29 3.73
CA ASP A 210 -21.29 42.28 4.50
C ASP A 210 -21.11 42.07 6.02
N ASP A 211 -20.66 40.90 6.47
CA ASP A 211 -20.24 40.65 7.85
C ASP A 211 -18.79 41.14 8.06
N ALA A 212 -18.67 42.37 8.55
CA ALA A 212 -17.39 43.02 8.82
C ALA A 212 -16.42 42.20 9.69
N ALA A 213 -16.93 41.39 10.63
CA ALA A 213 -16.09 40.58 11.50
C ALA A 213 -15.56 39.32 10.80
N GLN A 214 -16.27 38.80 9.81
CA GLN A 214 -15.81 37.69 8.97
C GLN A 214 -14.83 38.19 7.90
N PHE A 215 -15.13 39.32 7.26
CA PHE A 215 -14.24 39.94 6.27
C PHE A 215 -12.87 40.31 6.87
N GLU A 216 -12.83 40.90 8.08
CA GLU A 216 -11.57 41.22 8.75
C GLU A 216 -10.72 39.97 9.03
N LYS A 217 -11.35 38.87 9.48
CA LYS A 217 -10.65 37.60 9.71
C LYS A 217 -10.10 36.99 8.41
N PHE A 218 -10.81 37.11 7.30
CA PHE A 218 -10.31 36.66 5.99
C PHE A 218 -9.06 37.44 5.58
N ILE A 219 -9.09 38.77 5.71
CA ILE A 219 -7.93 39.63 5.42
C ILE A 219 -6.76 39.30 6.35
N GLU A 220 -7.01 39.03 7.63
CA GLU A 220 -5.98 38.63 8.59
C GLU A 220 -5.34 37.27 8.26
N LEU A 221 -6.12 36.29 7.82
CA LEU A 221 -5.64 34.94 7.51
C LEU A 221 -4.90 34.88 6.17
N PHE A 222 -5.50 35.42 5.11
CA PHE A 222 -5.00 35.25 3.74
C PHE A 222 -4.17 36.44 3.24
N GLY A 223 -4.34 37.63 3.83
CA GLY A 223 -3.50 38.80 3.54
C GLY A 223 -2.04 38.66 4.00
N LEU A 224 -1.73 37.65 4.82
CA LEU A 224 -0.36 37.27 5.17
C LEU A 224 0.35 36.53 4.03
N VAL A 225 -0.42 35.87 3.16
CA VAL A 225 0.09 35.00 2.09
C VAL A 225 0.05 35.72 0.73
N ASN A 226 -0.88 36.67 0.55
CA ASN A 226 -1.02 37.45 -0.66
C ASN A 226 -1.24 38.95 -0.36
N GLU A 227 -0.34 39.81 -0.85
CA GLU A 227 -0.40 41.27 -0.64
C GLU A 227 -1.61 41.93 -1.32
N ASP A 228 -2.13 41.34 -2.40
CA ASP A 228 -3.32 41.86 -3.08
C ASP A 228 -4.58 41.67 -2.22
N ILE A 229 -4.62 40.60 -1.42
CA ILE A 229 -5.72 40.33 -0.48
C ILE A 229 -5.68 41.30 0.70
N LYS A 230 -4.48 41.63 1.18
CA LYS A 230 -4.26 42.53 2.33
C LYS A 230 -4.83 43.94 2.13
N GLY A 231 -4.97 44.38 0.87
CA GLY A 231 -5.48 45.69 0.49
C GLY A 231 -6.97 45.73 0.14
N LEU A 232 -7.66 44.59 0.12
CA LEU A 232 -9.07 44.50 -0.26
C LEU A 232 -9.97 45.21 0.74
N LYS A 233 -10.99 45.90 0.22
CA LYS A 233 -12.09 46.46 1.02
C LYS A 233 -13.37 45.75 0.65
N ALA A 234 -14.27 45.57 1.61
CA ALA A 234 -15.55 44.91 1.38
C ALA A 234 -16.34 45.53 0.21
N ALA A 235 -16.29 46.86 0.04
CA ALA A 235 -16.97 47.57 -1.04
C ALA A 235 -16.41 47.30 -2.46
N ASP A 236 -15.22 46.71 -2.55
CA ASP A 236 -14.53 46.41 -3.80
C ASP A 236 -14.70 44.92 -4.19
N VAL A 237 -15.48 44.14 -3.42
CA VAL A 237 -15.59 42.69 -3.56
C VAL A 237 -17.06 42.28 -3.54
N ASP A 238 -17.53 41.69 -4.63
CA ASP A 238 -18.90 41.20 -4.75
C ASP A 238 -19.08 39.82 -4.07
N GLU A 239 -18.08 38.94 -4.16
CA GLU A 239 -18.12 37.58 -3.61
C GLU A 239 -16.68 37.07 -3.38
N ILE A 240 -16.45 36.32 -2.29
CA ILE A 240 -15.20 35.58 -2.06
C ILE A 240 -15.54 34.10 -1.96
N ASN A 241 -15.03 33.34 -2.92
CA ASN A 241 -15.11 31.89 -2.94
C ASN A 241 -13.75 31.31 -2.57
N ILE A 242 -13.72 30.50 -1.51
CA ILE A 242 -12.54 29.72 -1.14
C ILE A 242 -12.85 28.26 -1.47
N GLU A 243 -11.99 27.69 -2.30
CA GLU A 243 -12.04 26.30 -2.73
C GLU A 243 -10.91 25.54 -2.04
N PHE A 244 -11.28 24.44 -1.39
CA PHE A 244 -10.33 23.50 -0.79
C PHE A 244 -10.40 22.21 -1.58
N GLU A 245 -9.32 21.90 -2.28
CA GLU A 245 -9.11 20.62 -2.96
C GLU A 245 -8.14 19.79 -2.12
N TYR A 246 -8.54 18.57 -1.74
CA TYR A 246 -7.62 17.62 -1.13
C TYR A 246 -6.86 16.92 -2.25
N GLY A 247 -5.59 17.26 -2.46
CA GLY A 247 -4.72 16.47 -3.32
C GLY A 247 -4.53 15.05 -2.77
N GLU A 248 -4.49 14.06 -3.67
CA GLU A 248 -4.34 12.61 -3.41
C GLU A 248 -3.72 12.28 -2.04
N PHE A 249 -4.50 11.63 -1.17
CA PHE A 249 -3.95 11.01 0.03
C PHE A 249 -3.36 9.64 -0.36
N LYS A 250 -2.14 9.65 -0.93
CA LYS A 250 -1.36 8.41 -1.11
C LYS A 250 -0.83 7.96 0.26
N ALA A 251 -1.44 6.92 0.80
CA ALA A 251 -0.96 6.22 2.00
C ALA A 251 0.19 5.27 1.64
#